data_AF-A0A8R7P7F5-F1
#
_entry.id   AF-A0A8R7P7F5-F1
#
_cell.length_a   1.000
_cell.length_b   1.000
_cell.length_c   1.000
_cell.angle_alpha   90.00
_cell.angle_beta   90.00
_cell.angle_gamma   90.00
#
_symmetry.space_group_name_H-M   'P 1'
#
loop_
_entity.id
_entity.type
_entity.pdbx_description
1 polymer ?
#
loop_
_entity_poly.entity_id
_entity_poly.type
_entity_poly.pdbx_seq_one_letter_code
_entity_poly.pdbx_strand_id
1 'polypeptide(L)'
;MSSSPDSKILIEKARSMSPALKCHNSREPQHMLQMVTNQRLTKGDTDRDVRHFELEDRRSAISYQVGDVLEILPSQNPSLVDDFIKRCNLDPDCYITVCGSAQVRTKDGDKVPKDPIKLKTFVALTMDVTSASPRRYFFEVMSYFATDEREKAKLQDYTSPEGRGDLYRYNQNENRTVLEF
;
A
#
# COMPACT_ATOMS: atom_id res chain seq x y z
N MET A 1 4.69 -8.47 -21.74
CA MET A 1 3.21 -8.40 -21.61
C MET A 1 2.86 -6.92 -21.66
N SER A 2 2.24 -6.44 -22.73
CA SER A 2 1.75 -5.05 -22.78
C SER A 2 0.69 -4.88 -21.70
N SER A 3 0.86 -3.91 -20.81
CA SER A 3 -0.16 -3.57 -19.84
C SER A 3 -1.44 -3.15 -20.57
N SER A 4 -2.58 -3.76 -20.20
CA SER A 4 -3.88 -3.39 -20.77
C SER A 4 -4.22 -1.95 -20.36
N PRO A 5 -4.84 -1.14 -21.22
CA PRO A 5 -5.45 0.15 -20.83
C PRO A 5 -6.31 0.05 -19.56
N ASP A 6 -6.86 -1.14 -19.26
CA ASP A 6 -7.62 -1.42 -18.04
C ASP A 6 -6.82 -1.23 -16.75
N SER A 7 -5.53 -1.57 -16.72
CA SER A 7 -4.72 -1.50 -15.50
C SER A 7 -4.52 -0.05 -15.04
N LYS A 8 -4.35 0.86 -16.00
CA LYS A 8 -4.17 2.29 -15.71
C LYS A 8 -5.45 2.90 -15.10
N ILE A 9 -6.59 2.57 -15.69
CA ILE A 9 -7.92 2.97 -15.21
C ILE A 9 -8.18 2.44 -13.80
N LEU A 10 -7.83 1.17 -13.52
CA LEU A 10 -8.02 0.58 -12.20
C LEU A 10 -7.16 1.26 -11.12
N ILE A 11 -5.90 1.59 -11.43
CA ILE A 11 -5.01 2.33 -10.52
C ILE A 11 -5.59 3.71 -10.22
N GLU A 12 -6.02 4.44 -11.24
CA GLU A 12 -6.63 5.76 -11.08
C GLU A 12 -7.88 5.70 -10.20
N LYS A 13 -8.80 4.78 -10.51
CA LYS A 13 -10.03 4.58 -9.72
C LYS A 13 -9.71 4.28 -8.26
N ALA A 14 -8.82 3.32 -7.99
CA ALA A 14 -8.43 2.95 -6.62
C ALA A 14 -7.81 4.13 -5.85
N ARG A 15 -6.85 4.84 -6.46
CA ARG A 15 -6.14 5.95 -5.79
C ARG A 15 -7.04 7.17 -5.58
N SER A 16 -7.99 7.44 -6.49
CA SER A 16 -8.99 8.50 -6.31
C SER A 16 -9.87 8.31 -5.08
N MET A 17 -10.06 7.05 -4.65
CA MET A 17 -10.86 6.74 -3.49
C MET A 17 -10.11 6.98 -2.16
N SER A 18 -8.78 6.89 -2.16
CA SER A 18 -7.97 7.05 -0.95
C SER A 18 -7.77 8.53 -0.58
N PRO A 19 -8.23 8.99 0.60
CA PRO A 19 -8.01 10.36 1.04
C PRO A 19 -6.53 10.72 1.23
N ALA A 20 -5.71 9.76 1.64
CA ALA A 20 -4.28 9.96 1.89
C ALA A 20 -3.48 10.21 0.60
N LEU A 21 -3.95 9.68 -0.53
CA LEU A 21 -3.29 9.82 -1.83
C LEU A 21 -3.70 11.11 -2.59
N LYS A 22 -4.59 11.93 -2.01
CA LYS A 22 -4.98 13.23 -2.61
C LYS A 22 -3.86 14.26 -2.64
N CYS A 23 -2.82 14.10 -1.81
CA CYS A 23 -1.74 15.08 -1.65
C CYS A 23 -0.58 14.93 -2.65
N HIS A 24 -0.58 13.90 -3.51
CA HIS A 24 0.42 13.76 -4.57
C HIS A 24 -0.07 14.39 -5.88
N ASN A 25 0.79 15.20 -6.51
CA ASN A 25 0.47 16.03 -7.68
C ASN A 25 0.03 15.23 -8.94
N SER A 26 0.23 13.91 -8.99
CA SER A 26 -0.40 13.06 -10.01
C SER A 26 -1.02 11.81 -9.37
N ARG A 27 -2.35 11.76 -9.33
CA ARG A 27 -3.14 10.58 -8.93
C ARG A 27 -2.90 9.38 -9.87
N GLU A 28 -2.36 9.65 -11.06
CA GLU A 28 -2.19 8.72 -12.19
C GLU A 28 -0.70 8.43 -12.47
N PRO A 29 -0.31 7.18 -12.77
CA PRO A 29 0.99 6.91 -13.36
C PRO A 29 1.03 7.47 -14.79
N GLN A 30 1.85 8.49 -15.02
CA GLN A 30 1.92 9.19 -16.30
C GLN A 30 2.30 8.25 -17.45
N HIS A 31 3.22 7.32 -17.18
CA HIS A 31 3.77 6.39 -18.15
C HIS A 31 3.72 4.95 -17.65
N MET A 32 3.47 4.02 -18.57
CA MET A 32 3.60 2.58 -18.34
C MET A 32 4.78 2.09 -19.17
N LEU A 33 5.88 1.78 -18.49
CA LEU A 33 7.11 1.32 -19.13
C LEU A 33 7.19 -0.20 -19.11
N GLN A 34 7.72 -0.79 -20.17
CA GLN A 34 7.98 -2.22 -20.20
C GLN A 34 9.36 -2.51 -19.63
N MET A 35 9.45 -3.31 -18.57
CA MET A 35 10.74 -3.83 -18.13
C MET A 35 11.25 -4.86 -19.15
N VAL A 36 12.36 -4.55 -19.82
CA VAL A 36 13.00 -5.40 -20.84
C VAL A 36 14.18 -6.17 -20.28
N THR A 37 14.86 -5.63 -19.26
CA THR A 37 15.97 -6.30 -18.57
C THR A 37 15.77 -6.27 -17.07
N ASN A 38 16.06 -7.39 -16.41
CA ASN A 38 16.14 -7.55 -14.95
C ASN A 38 17.30 -8.51 -14.65
N GLN A 39 18.48 -7.94 -14.43
CA GLN A 39 19.72 -8.69 -14.28
C GLN A 39 20.30 -8.51 -12.88
N ARG A 40 20.58 -9.60 -12.18
CA ARG A 40 21.34 -9.56 -10.92
C ARG A 40 22.81 -9.23 -11.22
N LEU A 41 23.33 -8.19 -10.56
CA LEU A 41 24.72 -7.75 -10.69
C LEU A 41 25.64 -8.39 -9.63
N THR A 42 25.07 -8.80 -8.50
CA THR A 42 25.79 -9.50 -7.43
C THR A 42 26.08 -10.94 -7.85
N LYS A 43 27.31 -11.40 -7.58
CA LYS A 43 27.75 -12.78 -7.82
C LYS A 43 27.80 -13.56 -6.50
N GLY A 44 27.47 -14.85 -6.55
CA GLY A 44 27.50 -15.74 -5.38
C GLY A 44 26.32 -15.55 -4.42
N ASP A 45 26.37 -16.24 -3.29
CA ASP A 45 25.41 -16.11 -2.18
C ASP A 45 25.83 -14.99 -1.24
N THR A 46 25.70 -13.76 -1.71
CA THR A 46 25.75 -12.58 -0.84
C THR A 46 24.33 -12.22 -0.41
N ASP A 47 24.16 -11.81 0.86
CA ASP A 47 22.88 -11.36 1.43
C ASP A 47 22.26 -10.13 0.75
N ARG A 48 22.98 -9.48 -0.18
CA ARG A 48 22.50 -8.33 -0.95
C ARG A 48 22.16 -8.74 -2.37
N ASP A 49 20.95 -8.42 -2.81
CA ASP A 49 20.50 -8.59 -4.20
C ASP A 49 20.48 -7.23 -4.93
N VAL A 50 21.60 -6.89 -5.59
CA VAL A 50 21.68 -5.70 -6.45
C VAL A 50 21.32 -6.08 -7.88
N ARG A 51 20.40 -5.33 -8.49
CA ARG A 51 19.86 -5.59 -9.83
C ARG A 51 19.97 -4.39 -10.76
N HIS A 52 20.16 -4.68 -12.04
CA HIS A 52 20.06 -3.76 -13.17
C HIS A 52 18.72 -3.95 -13.87
N PHE A 53 18.00 -2.84 -14.07
CA PHE A 53 16.72 -2.82 -14.76
C PHE A 53 16.81 -1.92 -15.99
N GLU A 54 16.26 -2.37 -17.11
CA GLU A 54 16.04 -1.54 -18.29
C GLU A 54 14.53 -1.43 -18.54
N LEU A 55 14.06 -0.20 -18.73
CA LEU A 55 12.65 0.14 -18.92
C LEU A 55 12.48 0.80 -20.29
N GLU A 56 11.71 0.17 -21.16
CA GLU A 56 11.42 0.65 -22.51
C GLU A 56 10.15 1.51 -22.52
N ASP A 57 10.26 2.73 -23.04
CA ASP A 57 9.12 3.56 -23.41
C ASP A 57 8.80 3.42 -24.91
N ARG A 58 7.83 2.56 -25.23
CA ARG A 58 7.38 2.31 -26.60
C ARG A 58 6.74 3.52 -27.27
N ARG A 59 6.31 4.53 -26.51
CA ARG A 59 5.69 5.75 -27.05
C ARG A 59 6.72 6.86 -27.24
N SER A 60 7.95 6.68 -26.74
CA SER A 60 9.02 7.68 -26.74
C SER A 60 8.54 9.06 -26.25
N ALA A 61 7.67 9.04 -25.23
CA ALA A 61 7.05 10.22 -24.64
C ALA A 61 7.89 10.80 -23.49
N ILE A 62 8.84 10.02 -22.95
CA ILE A 62 9.70 10.45 -21.84
C ILE A 62 11.01 11.03 -22.36
N SER A 63 11.35 12.23 -21.89
CA SER A 63 12.68 12.84 -22.03
C SER A 63 13.31 12.91 -20.64
N TYR A 64 14.57 12.48 -20.51
CA TYR A 64 15.32 12.54 -19.26
C TYR A 64 16.81 12.74 -19.52
N GLN A 65 17.54 13.18 -18.50
CA GLN A 65 18.99 13.34 -18.47
C GLN A 65 19.62 12.50 -17.36
N VAL A 66 20.93 12.30 -17.44
CA VAL A 66 21.68 11.62 -16.38
C VAL A 66 21.59 12.45 -15.10
N GLY A 67 21.13 11.80 -14.03
CA GLY A 67 20.87 12.44 -12.74
C GLY A 67 19.38 12.65 -12.44
N ASP A 68 18.49 12.48 -13.43
CA ASP A 68 17.06 12.51 -13.20
C ASP A 68 16.59 11.31 -12.37
N VAL A 69 15.50 11.52 -11.62
CA VAL A 69 14.90 10.52 -10.75
C VAL A 69 13.65 9.93 -11.38
N LEU A 70 13.58 8.61 -11.44
CA LEU A 70 12.38 7.87 -11.83
C LEU A 70 11.63 7.41 -10.58
N GLU A 71 10.40 7.88 -10.40
CA GLU A 71 9.48 7.33 -9.39
C GLU A 71 8.78 6.09 -9.97
N ILE A 72 8.85 4.97 -9.24
CA ILE A 72 8.18 3.72 -9.61
C ILE A 72 7.02 3.51 -8.64
N LEU A 73 5.83 3.27 -9.18
CA LEU A 73 4.68 2.83 -8.39
C LEU A 73 4.75 1.30 -8.22
N PRO A 74 5.07 0.77 -7.04
CA PRO A 74 5.12 -0.67 -6.82
C PRO A 74 3.72 -1.27 -6.72
N SER A 75 3.66 -2.60 -6.81
CA SER A 75 2.46 -3.39 -6.47
C SER A 75 2.79 -4.33 -5.32
N GLN A 76 1.78 -4.64 -4.50
CA GLN A 76 1.91 -5.61 -3.40
C GLN A 76 1.94 -7.04 -3.95
N ASN A 77 2.53 -7.97 -3.18
CA ASN A 77 2.50 -9.39 -3.53
C ASN A 77 1.03 -9.90 -3.49
N PRO A 78 0.47 -10.41 -4.60
CA PRO A 78 -0.92 -10.86 -4.64
C PRO A 78 -1.27 -11.93 -3.62
N SER A 79 -0.36 -12.86 -3.31
CA SER A 79 -0.64 -13.93 -2.34
C SER A 79 -0.80 -13.38 -0.92
N LEU A 80 0.05 -12.42 -0.54
CA LEU A 80 -0.01 -11.80 0.79
C LEU A 80 -1.25 -10.89 0.93
N VAL A 81 -1.69 -10.26 -0.15
CA VAL A 81 -2.97 -9.54 -0.18
C VAL A 81 -4.14 -10.51 0.02
N ASP A 82 -4.10 -11.68 -0.60
CA ASP A 82 -5.12 -12.71 -0.41
C ASP A 82 -5.15 -13.24 1.02
N ASP A 83 -3.97 -13.48 1.63
CA ASP A 83 -3.86 -13.88 3.03
C ASP A 83 -4.42 -12.81 3.98
N PHE A 84 -4.16 -11.53 3.70
CA PHE A 84 -4.71 -10.41 4.47
C PHE A 84 -6.23 -10.35 4.41
N ILE A 85 -6.81 -10.40 3.20
CA ILE A 85 -8.27 -10.36 3.01
C ILE A 85 -8.94 -11.54 3.71
N LYS A 86 -8.34 -12.72 3.60
CA LYS A 86 -8.82 -13.93 4.28
C LYS A 86 -8.76 -13.79 5.80
N ARG A 87 -7.68 -13.24 6.36
CA ARG A 87 -7.52 -12.98 7.80
C ARG A 87 -8.60 -12.03 8.31
N CYS A 88 -8.95 -11.01 7.53
CA CYS A 88 -10.02 -10.07 7.86
C CYS A 88 -11.43 -10.65 7.66
N ASN A 89 -11.56 -11.88 7.14
CA ASN A 89 -12.84 -12.51 6.81
C ASN A 89 -13.71 -11.63 5.88
N LEU A 90 -13.10 -11.05 4.85
CA LEU A 90 -13.77 -10.21 3.87
C LEU A 90 -13.89 -10.92 2.52
N ASP A 91 -14.91 -10.55 1.74
CA ASP A 91 -15.09 -11.03 0.36
C ASP A 91 -14.21 -10.21 -0.62
N PRO A 92 -13.20 -10.81 -1.28
CA PRO A 92 -12.32 -10.10 -2.21
C PRO A 92 -13.03 -9.51 -3.43
N ASP A 93 -14.16 -10.10 -3.85
CA ASP A 93 -14.90 -9.71 -5.04
C ASP A 93 -16.03 -8.70 -4.75
N CYS A 94 -16.24 -8.37 -3.47
CA CYS A 94 -17.20 -7.35 -3.07
C CYS A 94 -16.82 -5.97 -3.63
N TYR A 95 -17.80 -5.29 -4.19
CA TYR A 95 -17.66 -3.93 -4.72
C TYR A 95 -17.83 -2.91 -3.60
N ILE A 96 -16.82 -2.07 -3.39
CA ILE A 96 -16.77 -1.07 -2.32
C ILE A 96 -16.59 0.35 -2.84
N THR A 97 -17.00 1.31 -2.02
CA THR A 97 -16.73 2.74 -2.21
C THR A 97 -16.24 3.33 -0.89
N VAL A 98 -15.11 4.04 -0.92
CA VAL A 98 -14.56 4.70 0.28
C VAL A 98 -14.86 6.19 0.25
N CYS A 99 -15.67 6.67 1.21
CA CYS A 99 -16.01 8.07 1.37
C CYS A 99 -15.35 8.65 2.63
N GLY A 100 -14.82 9.86 2.54
CA GLY A 100 -14.39 10.58 3.74
C GLY A 100 -15.60 10.86 4.64
N SER A 101 -15.42 10.82 5.96
CA SER A 101 -16.52 11.18 6.86
C SER A 101 -16.95 12.62 6.61
N ALA A 102 -18.25 12.89 6.66
CA ALA A 102 -18.86 14.19 6.33
C ALA A 102 -18.34 15.38 7.18
N GLN A 103 -17.55 15.12 8.22
CA GLN A 103 -16.96 16.14 9.10
C GLN A 103 -15.65 16.73 8.56
N VAL A 104 -14.97 16.09 7.60
CA VAL A 104 -13.80 16.68 6.93
C VAL A 104 -14.29 17.49 5.73
N ARG A 105 -14.79 18.70 6.00
CA ARG A 105 -15.10 19.70 4.97
C ARG A 105 -13.78 20.17 4.33
N THR A 106 -13.27 19.43 3.35
CA THR A 106 -12.29 19.99 2.41
C THR A 106 -13.00 21.04 1.57
N LYS A 107 -12.39 22.23 1.43
CA LYS A 107 -12.97 23.39 0.73
C LYS A 107 -13.25 23.13 -0.76
N ASP A 108 -12.71 22.06 -1.32
CA ASP A 108 -13.08 21.57 -2.64
C ASP A 108 -14.20 20.54 -2.53
N GLY A 109 -15.36 20.90 -3.07
CA GLY A 109 -16.51 20.03 -3.28
C GLY A 109 -16.22 18.99 -4.34
N ASP A 110 -15.32 18.05 -4.04
CA ASP A 110 -14.95 16.94 -4.91
C ASP A 110 -16.09 15.89 -4.86
N LYS A 111 -17.23 16.24 -5.48
CA LYS A 111 -18.33 15.34 -5.84
C LYS A 111 -17.90 14.47 -7.03
N VAL A 112 -16.75 13.81 -6.94
CA VAL A 112 -16.41 12.78 -7.93
C VAL A 112 -17.20 11.55 -7.53
N PRO A 113 -18.16 11.06 -8.37
CA PRO A 113 -18.77 9.76 -8.15
C PRO A 113 -17.64 8.73 -8.15
N LYS A 114 -17.40 8.13 -6.99
CA LYS A 114 -16.40 7.08 -6.86
C LYS A 114 -17.03 5.80 -7.34
N ASP A 115 -16.82 5.48 -8.62
CA ASP A 115 -17.20 4.18 -9.18
C ASP A 115 -16.72 3.07 -8.24
N PRO A 116 -17.60 2.14 -7.85
CA PRO A 116 -17.22 1.09 -6.95
C PRO A 116 -16.17 0.19 -7.61
N ILE A 117 -15.20 -0.27 -6.83
CA ILE A 117 -14.19 -1.25 -7.28
C ILE A 117 -14.18 -2.45 -6.34
N LYS A 118 -13.63 -3.57 -6.81
CA LYS A 118 -13.43 -4.75 -5.98
C LYS A 118 -12.53 -4.45 -4.79
N LEU A 119 -12.90 -4.97 -3.62
CA LEU A 119 -12.12 -4.83 -2.38
C LEU A 119 -10.66 -5.24 -2.58
N LYS A 120 -10.41 -6.38 -3.22
CA LYS A 120 -9.04 -6.86 -3.49
C LYS A 120 -8.21 -5.84 -4.27
N THR A 121 -8.81 -5.23 -5.29
CA THR A 121 -8.16 -4.18 -6.10
C THR A 121 -7.85 -2.94 -5.27
N PHE A 122 -8.76 -2.53 -4.40
CA PHE A 122 -8.54 -1.40 -3.50
C PHE A 122 -7.35 -1.64 -2.56
N VAL A 123 -7.33 -2.77 -1.86
CA VAL A 123 -6.25 -3.13 -0.92
C VAL A 123 -4.91 -3.18 -1.65
N ALA A 124 -4.82 -3.91 -2.76
CA ALA A 124 -3.57 -4.11 -3.50
C ALA A 124 -2.93 -2.82 -4.04
N LEU A 125 -3.73 -1.79 -4.33
CA LEU A 125 -3.27 -0.57 -5.02
C LEU A 125 -3.19 0.66 -4.10
N THR A 126 -3.71 0.58 -2.87
CA THR A 126 -3.81 1.77 -1.99
C THR A 126 -3.31 1.57 -0.58
N MET A 127 -3.13 0.31 -0.13
CA MET A 127 -2.74 0.00 1.23
C MET A 127 -1.42 -0.76 1.24
N ASP A 128 -0.54 -0.38 2.16
CA ASP A 128 0.64 -1.17 2.49
C ASP A 128 0.29 -2.04 3.71
N VAL A 129 -0.03 -3.32 3.44
CA VAL A 129 -0.40 -4.29 4.48
C VAL A 129 0.68 -5.35 4.70
N THR A 130 1.65 -5.44 3.78
CA THR A 130 2.64 -6.54 3.75
C THR A 130 4.07 -6.08 3.94
N SER A 131 4.36 -4.77 3.97
CA SER A 131 5.73 -4.26 4.11
C SER A 131 5.90 -3.23 5.23
N ALA A 132 4.89 -2.40 5.50
CA ALA A 132 5.00 -1.39 6.55
C ALA A 132 4.67 -1.94 7.93
N SER A 133 5.51 -1.61 8.91
CA SER A 133 5.17 -1.82 10.32
C SER A 133 4.07 -0.86 10.78
N PRO A 134 2.99 -1.37 11.41
CA PRO A 134 1.91 -0.51 11.89
C PRO A 134 2.40 0.52 12.90
N ARG A 135 1.87 1.74 12.82
CA ARG A 135 2.19 2.81 13.78
C ARG A 135 1.41 2.58 15.09
N ARG A 136 1.85 3.21 16.19
CA ARG A 136 1.19 3.11 17.51
C ARG A 136 -0.33 3.30 17.47
N TYR A 137 -0.82 4.26 16.69
CA TYR A 137 -2.26 4.51 16.54
C TYR A 137 -3.05 3.31 16.01
N PHE A 138 -2.44 2.45 15.18
CA PHE A 138 -3.07 1.21 14.73
C PHE A 138 -3.41 0.29 15.92
N PHE A 139 -2.47 0.09 16.84
CA PHE A 139 -2.68 -0.75 18.03
C PHE A 139 -3.76 -0.18 18.95
N GLU A 140 -3.84 1.14 19.05
CA GLU A 140 -4.91 1.82 19.79
C GLU A 140 -6.26 1.51 19.19
N VAL A 141 -6.41 1.66 17.87
CA VAL A 141 -7.65 1.32 17.15
C VAL A 141 -7.99 -0.17 17.32
N MET A 142 -7.01 -1.06 17.16
CA MET A 142 -7.24 -2.51 17.29
C MET A 142 -7.65 -2.92 18.71
N SER A 143 -7.23 -2.20 19.75
CA SER A 143 -7.65 -2.48 21.13
C SER A 143 -9.16 -2.38 21.35
N TYR A 144 -9.88 -1.59 20.54
CA TYR A 144 -11.34 -1.48 20.60
C TYR A 144 -12.06 -2.69 19.98
N PHE A 145 -11.38 -3.43 19.09
CA PHE A 145 -11.94 -4.58 18.38
C PHE A 145 -11.48 -5.93 18.96
N ALA A 146 -10.47 -5.94 19.83
CA ALA A 146 -10.01 -7.13 20.52
C ALA A 146 -11.09 -7.69 21.45
N THR A 147 -11.48 -8.95 21.24
CA THR A 147 -12.51 -9.64 22.03
C THR A 147 -11.94 -10.34 23.26
N ASP A 148 -10.67 -10.75 23.22
CA ASP A 148 -9.98 -11.33 24.37
C ASP A 148 -9.45 -10.22 25.30
N GLU A 149 -9.76 -10.33 26.59
CA GLU A 149 -9.39 -9.33 27.60
C GLU A 149 -7.86 -9.18 27.75
N ARG A 150 -7.09 -10.27 27.58
CA ARG A 150 -5.63 -10.23 27.73
C ARG A 150 -4.99 -9.55 26.52
N GLU A 151 -5.45 -9.88 25.32
CA GLU A 151 -5.01 -9.22 24.09
C GLU A 151 -5.32 -7.73 24.13
N LYS A 152 -6.56 -7.38 24.51
CA LYS A 152 -6.98 -5.98 24.67
C LYS A 152 -6.10 -5.22 25.66
N ALA A 153 -5.87 -5.78 26.85
CA ALA A 153 -5.01 -5.16 27.85
C ALA A 153 -3.58 -4.97 27.32
N LYS A 154 -3.05 -5.94 26.55
CA LYS A 154 -1.70 -5.81 25.96
C LYS A 154 -1.63 -4.75 24.87
N LEU A 155 -2.66 -4.63 24.04
CA LEU A 155 -2.74 -3.57 23.03
C LEU A 155 -2.84 -2.19 23.67
N GLN A 156 -3.62 -2.05 24.74
CA GLN A 156 -3.70 -0.81 25.51
C GLN A 156 -2.36 -0.46 26.16
N ASP A 157 -1.67 -1.45 26.73
CA ASP A 157 -0.32 -1.30 27.27
C ASP A 157 0.68 -0.78 26.21
N TYR A 158 0.73 -1.37 25.01
CA TYR A 158 1.57 -0.87 23.91
C TYR A 158 1.30 0.59 23.54
N THR A 159 0.07 1.06 23.77
CA THR A 159 -0.35 2.43 23.47
C THR A 159 -0.20 3.38 24.64
N SER A 160 0.34 2.94 25.78
CA SER A 160 0.69 3.77 26.93
C SER A 160 2.07 4.42 26.76
N PRO A 161 2.41 5.47 27.53
CA PRO A 161 3.78 5.97 27.62
C PRO A 161 4.80 4.91 28.05
N GLU A 162 4.43 4.05 29.00
CA GLU A 162 5.29 3.03 29.61
C GLU A 162 5.57 1.86 28.64
N GLY A 163 4.55 1.42 27.90
CA GLY A 163 4.64 0.31 26.95
C GLY A 163 5.29 0.64 25.61
N ARG A 164 5.84 1.86 25.44
CA ARG A 164 6.52 2.28 24.20
C ARG A 164 7.73 1.40 23.86
N GLY A 165 8.52 1.00 24.87
CA GLY A 165 9.68 0.13 24.68
C GLY A 165 9.29 -1.28 24.26
N ASP A 166 8.20 -1.79 24.85
CA ASP A 166 7.62 -3.09 24.53
C ASP A 166 7.07 -3.13 23.10
N LEU A 167 6.35 -2.08 22.67
CA LEU A 167 5.87 -1.96 21.29
C LEU A 167 7.03 -1.91 20.30
N TYR A 168 8.11 -1.20 20.64
CA TYR A 168 9.31 -1.14 19.80
C TYR A 168 9.93 -2.52 19.59
N ARG A 169 10.11 -3.27 20.68
CA ARG A 169 10.64 -4.64 20.61
C ARG A 169 9.70 -5.58 19.87
N TYR A 170 8.40 -5.52 20.12
CA TYR A 170 7.43 -6.42 19.52
C TYR A 170 7.27 -6.19 18.01
N ASN A 171 7.21 -4.93 17.59
CA ASN A 171 6.81 -4.54 16.24
C ASN A 171 7.97 -3.99 15.39
N GLN A 172 8.60 -2.90 15.82
CA GLN A 172 9.60 -2.21 14.98
C GLN A 172 10.91 -2.98 14.85
N ASN A 173 11.38 -3.62 15.93
CA ASN A 173 12.63 -4.38 15.90
C ASN A 173 12.49 -5.69 15.08
N GLU A 174 11.31 -6.30 15.12
CA GLU A 174 11.00 -7.54 14.41
C GLU A 174 10.46 -7.29 12.98
N ASN A 175 10.31 -6.03 12.57
CA ASN A 175 9.72 -5.62 11.29
C ASN A 175 8.34 -6.25 11.00
N ARG A 176 7.50 -6.41 12.04
CA ARG A 176 6.16 -6.98 11.85
C ARG A 176 5.31 -6.09 10.97
N THR A 177 4.46 -6.71 10.16
CA THR A 177 3.56 -6.06 9.21
C THR A 177 2.11 -6.08 9.71
N VAL A 178 1.20 -5.37 9.03
CA VAL A 178 -0.24 -5.41 9.36
C VAL A 178 -0.80 -6.82 9.20
N LEU A 179 -0.32 -7.61 8.24
CA LEU A 179 -0.74 -8.99 8.03
C LEU A 179 -0.36 -9.92 9.20
N GLU A 180 0.79 -9.67 9.83
CA GLU A 180 1.31 -10.50 10.93
C GLU A 180 0.79 -10.09 12.32
N PHE A 181 0.05 -8.98 12.38
CA PHE A 181 -0.72 -8.58 13.56
C PHE A 181 -1.94 -9.51 13.71
#